data_AF-A0A382TPC3-F1
#
_entry.id   AF-A0A382TPC3-F1
#
_cell.length_a   1.000
_cell.length_b   1.000
_cell.length_c   1.000
_cell.angle_alpha   90.00
_cell.angle_beta   90.00
_cell.angle_gamma   90.00
#
_symmetry.space_group_name_H-M   'P 1'
#
loop_
_entity.id
_entity.type
_entity.pdbx_description
1 polymer ?
#
loop_
_entity_poly.entity_id
_entity_poly.type
_entity_poly.pdbx_seq_one_letter_code
_entity_poly.pdbx_strand_id
1 'polypeptide(L)'
;MKTKHLKRFFLSIAITAFVAILAGNAFAANQNAARDGDSTTYAPQATSNDYIVAAPYWQVDSGSYTFMAVSHSSLSGMASEIGLTVNAITSAGAAYDTAESFTVSAGTTTRLFIVPSTHATIN
;
A
#
# COMPACT_ATOMS: atom_id res chain seq x y z
N MET A 1 7.38 35.39 33.82
CA MET A 1 7.86 34.12 33.21
C MET A 1 6.78 33.25 32.55
N LYS A 2 5.55 33.74 32.27
CA LYS A 2 4.44 32.89 31.77
C LYS A 2 4.31 32.77 30.23
N THR A 3 4.92 33.67 29.45
CA THR A 3 4.82 33.68 27.98
C THR A 3 5.73 32.67 27.26
N LYS A 4 6.76 32.17 27.94
CA LYS A 4 7.72 31.20 27.36
C LYS A 4 7.11 29.82 27.15
N HIS A 5 6.22 29.39 28.04
CA HIS A 5 5.55 28.09 27.93
C HIS A 5 4.51 28.07 26.80
N LEU A 6 3.74 29.15 26.65
CA LEU A 6 2.75 29.27 25.59
C LEU A 6 3.39 29.27 24.19
N LYS A 7 4.50 30.00 24.01
CA LYS A 7 5.24 30.00 22.73
C LYS A 7 5.80 28.61 22.37
N ARG A 8 6.31 27.87 23.36
CA ARG A 8 6.84 26.51 23.16
C ARG A 8 5.73 25.52 22.78
N PHE A 9 4.55 25.66 23.37
CA PHE A 9 3.37 24.84 23.05
C PHE A 9 2.89 25.05 21.62
N PHE A 10 2.79 26.30 21.16
CA PHE A 10 2.45 26.60 19.77
C PHE A 10 3.50 26.09 18.78
N LEU A 11 4.79 26.19 19.13
CA LEU A 11 5.86 25.69 18.29
C LEU A 11 5.81 24.16 18.15
N SER A 12 5.52 23.42 19.22
CA SER A 12 5.34 21.96 19.15
C SER A 12 4.13 21.55 18.30
N ILE A 13 3.01 22.27 18.39
CA ILE A 13 1.84 22.00 17.53
C ILE A 13 2.19 22.26 16.06
N ALA A 14 2.89 23.35 15.76
CA ALA A 14 3.29 23.69 14.40
C ALA A 14 4.25 22.65 13.80
N ILE A 15 5.21 22.15 14.59
CA ILE A 15 6.14 21.09 14.14
C ILE A 15 5.40 19.78 13.90
N THR A 16 4.52 19.35 14.81
CA THR A 16 3.74 18.12 14.62
C THR A 16 2.82 18.21 13.41
N ALA A 17 2.15 19.35 13.20
CA ALA A 17 1.32 19.57 12.02
C ALA A 17 2.14 19.54 10.72
N PHE A 18 3.33 20.16 10.73
CA PHE A 18 4.22 20.16 9.56
C PHE A 18 4.74 18.76 9.23
N VAL A 19 5.14 17.98 10.24
CA VAL A 19 5.59 16.60 10.06
C VAL A 19 4.45 15.69 9.59
N ALA A 20 3.23 15.85 10.13
CA ALA A 20 2.07 15.08 9.68
C ALA A 20 1.70 15.35 8.22
N ILE A 21 1.77 16.61 7.78
CA ILE A 21 1.53 16.99 6.38
C ILE A 21 2.64 16.44 5.47
N LEU A 22 3.91 16.61 5.85
CA LEU A 22 5.03 16.21 5.01
C LEU A 22 5.21 14.69 4.93
N ALA A 23 5.07 13.98 6.04
CA ALA A 23 5.16 12.52 6.08
C ALA A 23 3.90 11.85 5.49
N GLY A 24 2.71 12.45 5.63
CA GLY A 24 1.48 11.96 5.01
C GLY A 24 1.57 11.90 3.48
N ASN A 25 2.28 12.86 2.87
CA ASN A 25 2.50 12.91 1.42
C ASN A 25 3.52 11.88 0.91
N ALA A 26 4.38 11.33 1.77
CA ALA A 26 5.37 10.33 1.37
C ALA A 26 4.80 8.91 1.26
N PHE A 27 3.63 8.66 1.87
CA PHE A 27 2.93 7.36 1.84
C PHE A 27 1.72 7.32 0.91
N ALA A 28 1.32 8.45 0.33
CA ALA A 28 0.20 8.50 -0.59
C ALA A 28 0.69 8.28 -2.03
N ALA A 29 0.60 7.04 -2.50
CA ALA A 29 0.42 6.79 -3.93
C ALA A 29 -0.68 7.75 -4.43
N ASN A 30 -0.46 8.36 -5.58
CA ASN A 30 -1.04 9.63 -6.06
C ASN A 30 -2.56 9.61 -6.37
N GLN A 31 -3.39 9.11 -5.46
CA GLN A 31 -4.80 9.41 -5.26
C GLN A 31 -5.07 9.15 -3.78
N ASN A 32 -5.65 10.10 -3.04
CA ASN A 32 -6.27 9.79 -1.76
C ASN A 32 -7.32 8.70 -2.05
N ALA A 33 -6.97 7.43 -1.81
CA ALA A 33 -7.94 6.39 -1.56
C ALA A 33 -8.97 7.03 -0.62
N ALA A 34 -10.24 7.10 -1.06
CA ALA A 34 -11.30 7.58 -0.20
C ALA A 34 -11.10 6.86 1.14
N ARG A 35 -10.89 7.64 2.20
CA ARG A 35 -10.31 7.15 3.44
C ARG A 35 -11.14 6.06 4.09
N ASP A 36 -12.37 5.89 3.63
CA ASP A 36 -13.37 4.89 3.95
C ASP A 36 -14.15 4.61 2.64
N GLY A 37 -14.68 3.40 2.42
CA GLY A 37 -15.58 3.10 1.28
C GLY A 37 -16.86 3.95 1.30
N ASP A 38 -17.75 3.85 0.30
CA ASP A 38 -19.03 4.57 0.35
C ASP A 38 -19.83 4.13 1.59
N SER A 39 -19.81 4.97 2.63
CA SER A 39 -20.45 4.73 3.92
C SER A 39 -21.98 4.64 3.83
N THR A 40 -22.58 5.00 2.69
CA THR A 40 -24.03 5.04 2.51
C THR A 40 -24.57 3.85 1.72
N THR A 41 -23.83 3.37 0.72
CA THR A 41 -24.25 2.21 -0.09
C THR A 41 -23.52 0.92 0.27
N TYR A 42 -22.45 0.99 1.08
CA TYR A 42 -21.53 -0.12 1.35
C TYR A 42 -20.98 -0.77 0.07
N ALA A 43 -21.00 -0.04 -1.05
CA ALA A 43 -20.47 -0.53 -2.30
C ALA A 43 -18.94 -0.63 -2.19
N PRO A 44 -18.33 -1.77 -2.58
CA PRO A 44 -16.88 -1.90 -2.59
C PRO A 44 -16.29 -0.91 -3.59
N GLN A 45 -15.59 0.10 -3.08
CA GLN A 45 -14.83 1.01 -3.91
C GLN A 45 -13.44 0.42 -4.11
N ALA A 46 -13.07 0.17 -5.37
CA ALA A 46 -11.80 -0.49 -5.75
C ALA A 46 -10.55 0.22 -5.19
N THR A 47 -10.70 1.47 -4.75
CA THR A 47 -9.64 2.28 -4.15
C THR A 47 -9.91 2.66 -2.68
N SER A 48 -10.76 1.96 -1.94
CA SER A 48 -10.93 2.20 -0.49
C SER A 48 -9.78 1.56 0.30
N ASN A 49 -9.34 2.22 1.38
CA ASN A 49 -8.29 1.72 2.28
C ASN A 49 -8.64 0.36 2.91
N ASP A 50 -9.93 0.03 3.04
CA ASP A 50 -10.41 -1.22 3.63
C ASP A 50 -10.05 -2.46 2.79
N TYR A 51 -9.71 -2.25 1.51
CA TYR A 51 -9.39 -3.29 0.54
C TYR A 51 -7.97 -3.17 -0.03
N ILE A 52 -7.17 -2.21 0.44
CA ILE A 52 -5.82 -1.95 -0.07
C ILE A 52 -4.78 -2.25 1.00
N VAL A 53 -3.77 -3.02 0.62
CA VAL A 53 -2.54 -3.17 1.38
C VAL A 53 -1.42 -2.51 0.60
N ALA A 54 -0.79 -1.49 1.20
CA ALA A 54 0.39 -0.86 0.63
C ALA A 54 1.65 -1.49 1.24
N ALA A 55 2.49 -2.11 0.43
CA ALA A 55 3.83 -2.52 0.83
C ALA A 55 4.76 -1.29 0.75
N PRO A 56 5.24 -0.73 1.88
CA PRO A 56 5.92 0.56 1.90
C PRO A 56 7.33 0.53 1.29
N TYR A 57 7.88 -0.66 1.05
CA TYR A 57 9.20 -0.82 0.48
C TYR A 57 9.29 -2.06 -0.40
N TRP A 58 9.77 -1.86 -1.62
CA TRP A 58 10.21 -2.90 -2.54
C TRP A 58 11.43 -2.36 -3.30
N GLN A 59 12.36 -3.26 -3.63
CA GLN A 59 13.57 -2.92 -4.39
C GLN A 59 13.80 -3.95 -5.49
N VAL A 60 14.11 -3.45 -6.68
CA VAL A 60 14.46 -4.23 -7.85
C VAL A 60 15.65 -3.57 -8.53
N ASP A 61 16.64 -4.39 -8.89
CA ASP A 61 17.84 -3.99 -9.63
C ASP A 61 18.32 -5.18 -10.47
N SER A 62 19.29 -4.98 -11.36
CA SER A 62 19.80 -5.95 -12.34
C SER A 62 20.11 -7.37 -11.84
N GLY A 63 20.36 -7.56 -10.54
CA GLY A 63 20.56 -8.87 -9.90
C GLY A 63 19.65 -9.15 -8.69
N SER A 64 18.59 -8.35 -8.49
CA SER A 64 17.75 -8.40 -7.29
C SER A 64 16.27 -8.38 -7.63
N TYR A 65 15.47 -9.04 -6.79
CA TYR A 65 14.01 -9.05 -6.88
C TYR A 65 13.39 -8.76 -5.52
N THR A 66 12.15 -8.28 -5.52
CA THR A 66 11.30 -8.28 -4.32
C THR A 66 10.28 -9.39 -4.43
N PHE A 67 10.00 -10.07 -3.32
CA PHE A 67 8.91 -11.04 -3.25
C PHE A 67 7.87 -10.64 -2.19
N MET A 68 6.63 -11.01 -2.45
CA MET A 68 5.51 -10.89 -1.52
C MET A 68 4.74 -12.22 -1.51
N ALA A 69 4.41 -12.70 -0.32
CA ALA A 69 3.54 -13.86 -0.19
C ALA A 69 2.13 -13.39 0.15
N VAL A 70 1.14 -13.86 -0.60
CA VAL A 70 -0.27 -13.59 -0.33
C VAL A 70 -0.97 -14.90 -0.05
N SER A 71 -1.59 -14.99 1.12
CA SER A 71 -2.29 -16.19 1.59
C SER A 71 -3.77 -15.89 1.77
N HIS A 72 -4.61 -16.82 1.32
CA HIS A 72 -6.05 -16.76 1.60
C HIS A 72 -6.42 -17.84 2.61
N SER A 73 -7.05 -17.44 3.72
CA SER A 73 -7.49 -18.38 4.75
C SER A 73 -8.60 -19.30 4.23
N SER A 74 -8.60 -20.56 4.70
CA SER A 74 -9.63 -21.54 4.35
C SER A 74 -10.72 -21.66 5.42
N LEU A 75 -11.12 -20.55 6.04
CA LEU A 75 -12.09 -20.58 7.13
C LEU A 75 -13.49 -20.88 6.56
N SER A 76 -14.21 -21.80 7.22
CA SER A 76 -15.58 -22.15 6.85
C SER A 76 -16.49 -20.91 6.83
N GLY A 77 -17.24 -20.73 5.74
CA GLY A 77 -18.12 -19.58 5.53
C GLY A 77 -17.46 -18.37 4.85
N MET A 78 -16.15 -18.41 4.58
CA MET A 78 -15.49 -17.44 3.69
C MET A 78 -15.62 -17.85 2.21
N ALA A 79 -15.35 -16.91 1.31
CA ALA A 79 -15.27 -17.18 -0.13
C ALA A 79 -14.21 -18.26 -0.43
N SER A 80 -14.39 -19.06 -1.48
CA SER A 80 -13.40 -20.07 -1.86
C SER A 80 -12.17 -19.48 -2.55
N GLU A 81 -12.25 -18.22 -3.00
CA GLU A 81 -11.20 -17.50 -3.71
C GLU A 81 -11.26 -16.00 -3.41
N ILE A 82 -10.12 -15.33 -3.50
CA ILE A 82 -10.03 -13.87 -3.52
C ILE A 82 -9.35 -13.41 -4.80
N GLY A 83 -9.87 -12.35 -5.42
CA GLY A 83 -9.23 -11.66 -6.52
C GLY A 83 -8.30 -10.56 -6.01
N LEU A 84 -7.13 -10.44 -6.62
CA LEU A 84 -6.13 -9.43 -6.28
C LEU A 84 -5.68 -8.71 -7.55
N THR A 85 -5.44 -7.41 -7.43
CA THR A 85 -4.79 -6.59 -8.45
C THR A 85 -3.58 -5.92 -7.83
N VAL A 86 -2.43 -6.05 -8.49
CA VAL A 86 -1.15 -5.58 -8.00
C VAL A 86 -0.66 -4.45 -8.88
N ASN A 87 -0.33 -3.33 -8.24
CA ASN A 87 0.24 -2.15 -8.90
C ASN A 87 1.64 -1.90 -8.32
N ALA A 88 2.68 -2.06 -9.15
CA ALA A 88 4.04 -1.69 -8.77
C ALA A 88 4.29 -0.22 -9.16
N ILE A 89 4.66 0.60 -8.18
CA ILE A 89 4.85 2.05 -8.37
C ILE A 89 6.28 2.42 -7.94
N THR A 90 6.96 3.17 -8.80
CA THR A 90 8.31 3.69 -8.55
C THR A 90 8.30 4.83 -7.53
N SER A 91 9.46 5.20 -7.00
CA SER A 91 9.60 6.35 -6.08
C SER A 91 9.19 7.70 -6.71
N ALA A 92 9.14 7.78 -8.04
CA ALA A 92 8.64 8.94 -8.78
C ALA A 92 7.11 8.95 -8.94
N GLY A 93 6.40 7.95 -8.41
CA GLY A 93 4.94 7.81 -8.53
C GLY A 93 4.46 7.26 -9.87
N ALA A 94 5.38 6.88 -10.78
CA ALA A 94 5.04 6.25 -12.05
C ALA A 94 4.88 4.74 -11.89
N ALA A 95 3.98 4.13 -12.67
CA ALA A 95 3.86 2.68 -12.75
C ALA A 95 5.18 2.07 -13.23
N TYR A 96 5.65 1.04 -12.51
CA TYR A 96 6.83 0.28 -12.89
C TYR A 96 6.55 -0.66 -14.05
N ASP A 97 5.35 -1.25 -14.07
CA ASP A 97 4.83 -2.10 -15.12
C ASP A 97 3.29 -1.99 -15.16
N THR A 98 2.67 -2.67 -16.12
CA THR A 98 1.23 -2.88 -16.18
C THR A 98 0.75 -3.63 -14.95
N ALA A 99 -0.41 -3.24 -14.41
CA ALA A 99 -0.99 -3.91 -13.26
C ALA A 99 -1.37 -5.36 -13.60
N GLU A 100 -1.05 -6.29 -12.69
CA GLU A 100 -1.34 -7.71 -12.86
C GLU A 100 -2.49 -8.12 -11.95
N SER A 101 -3.38 -9.00 -12.42
CA SER A 101 -4.50 -9.51 -11.63
C SER A 101 -4.54 -11.02 -11.61
N PHE A 102 -4.77 -11.60 -10.44
CA PHE A 102 -4.84 -13.05 -10.24
C PHE A 102 -5.78 -13.40 -9.09
N THR A 103 -6.15 -14.68 -9.00
CA THR A 103 -6.94 -15.22 -7.89
C THR A 103 -6.08 -16.08 -6.96
N VAL A 104 -6.40 -16.06 -5.67
CA VAL A 104 -5.79 -16.94 -4.67
C VAL A 104 -6.88 -17.80 -4.06
N SER A 105 -6.75 -19.12 -4.20
CA SER A 105 -7.69 -20.08 -3.64
C SER A 105 -7.55 -20.19 -2.12
N ALA A 106 -8.65 -20.49 -1.45
CA ALA A 106 -8.69 -20.76 -0.02
C ALA A 106 -7.69 -21.85 0.40
N GLY A 107 -6.93 -21.57 1.47
CA GLY A 107 -5.92 -22.47 2.02
C GLY A 107 -4.61 -22.47 1.24
N THR A 108 -4.45 -21.59 0.26
CA THR A 108 -3.24 -21.50 -0.56
C THR A 108 -2.47 -20.21 -0.31
N THR A 109 -1.18 -20.24 -0.66
CA THR A 109 -0.28 -19.09 -0.66
C THR A 109 0.31 -18.93 -2.05
N THR A 110 0.10 -17.76 -2.63
CA THR A 110 0.72 -17.37 -3.90
C THR A 110 1.93 -16.48 -3.63
N ARG A 111 3.02 -16.73 -4.35
CA ARG A 111 4.22 -15.90 -4.30
C ARG A 111 4.23 -14.97 -5.50
N LEU A 112 4.23 -13.68 -5.22
CA LEU A 112 4.41 -12.62 -6.20
C LEU A 112 5.86 -12.19 -6.20
N PHE A 113 6.45 -12.07 -7.38
CA PHE A 113 7.80 -11.56 -7.56
C PHE A 113 7.75 -10.34 -8.45
N ILE A 114 8.45 -9.29 -8.04
CA ILE A 114 8.71 -8.11 -8.87
C ILE A 114 10.18 -8.17 -9.26
N VAL A 115 10.43 -8.28 -10.56
CA VAL A 115 11.75 -8.49 -11.18
C VAL A 115 11.96 -7.45 -12.28
N PRO A 116 13.20 -7.11 -12.63
CA PRO A 116 13.46 -6.31 -13.82
C PRO A 116 13.34 -7.19 -15.07
N SER A 117 12.98 -6.58 -16.19
CA SER A 117 12.84 -7.29 -17.49
C SER A 117 14.13 -7.97 -17.95
N THR A 118 15.29 -7.47 -17.50
CA THR A 118 16.62 -8.03 -17.78
C THR A 118 17.01 -9.20 -16.88
N HIS A 119 16.18 -9.56 -15.90
CA HIS A 119 16.43 -10.65 -14.95
C HIS A 119 15.14 -11.45 -14.66
N ALA A 120 14.52 -11.97 -15.72
CA ALA A 120 13.23 -12.66 -15.66
C ALA A 120 13.27 -14.07 -15.00
N THR A 121 14.45 -14.66 -14.83
CA THR A 121 14.62 -15.95 -14.16
C THR A 121 14.82 -15.78 -12.66
N ILE A 122 13.96 -16.47 -11.89
CA ILE A 122 13.99 -16.52 -10.43
C ILE A 122 14.54 -17.89 -10.05
N ASN A 123 15.62 -17.92 -9.27
CA ASN A 123 16.25 -19.16 -8.79
C ASN A 123 15.48 -19.76 -7.60
#